data_AF-A0A523ZE41-F1
#
_entry.id   AF-A0A523ZE41-F1
#
_cell.length_a   1.000
_cell.length_b   1.000
_cell.length_c   1.000
_cell.angle_alpha   90.00
_cell.angle_beta   90.00
_cell.angle_gamma   90.00
#
_symmetry.space_group_name_H-M   'P 1'
#
loop_
_entity.id
_entity.type
_entity.pdbx_description
1 polymer ?
#
loop_
_entity_poly.entity_id
_entity_poly.type
_entity_poly.pdbx_seq_one_letter_code
_entity_poly.pdbx_strand_id
1 'polypeptide(L)' 'MRRIAAIAAAKAAAALSRRLGMGGGTALPGLVAQRIDPAIVPEMASRLGQGSVIVTGTNG' A
#
# COMPACT_ATOMS: atom_id res chain seq x y z
N MET A 1 -6.13 2.75 14.93
CA MET A 1 -5.94 1.28 14.92
C MET A 1 -6.06 0.67 13.53
N ARG A 2 -7.15 0.93 12.78
CA ARG A 2 -7.39 0.37 11.42
C ARG A 2 -6.22 0.57 10.44
N ARG A 3 -5.65 1.78 10.38
CA ARG A 3 -4.49 2.08 9.54
C ARG A 3 -3.24 1.24 9.87
N ILE A 4 -2.94 1.07 11.16
CA ILE A 4 -1.77 0.28 11.59
C ILE A 4 -1.96 -1.18 11.17
N ALA A 5 -3.15 -1.73 11.37
CA ALA A 5 -3.50 -3.07 10.92
C ALA A 5 -3.41 -3.20 9.39
N ALA A 6 -3.92 -2.22 8.64
CA ALA A 6 -3.84 -2.17 7.18
C ALA A 6 -2.38 -2.16 6.68
N ILE A 7 -1.52 -1.33 7.28
CA ILE A 7 -0.09 -1.27 6.94
C ILE A 7 0.61 -2.58 7.28
N ALA A 8 0.35 -3.15 8.46
CA ALA A 8 0.96 -4.41 8.89
C ALA A 8 0.56 -5.56 7.96
N ALA A 9 -0.73 -5.69 7.65
CA ALA A 9 -1.25 -6.69 6.73
C ALA A 9 -0.71 -6.52 5.31
N ALA A 10 -0.64 -5.29 4.80
CA ALA A 10 -0.05 -5.00 3.50
C ALA A 10 1.43 -5.41 3.43
N LYS A 11 2.21 -5.12 4.48
CA LYS A 11 3.62 -5.55 4.55
C LYS A 11 3.76 -7.07 4.60
N ALA A 12 2.93 -7.75 5.38
CA ALA A 12 2.91 -9.22 5.44
C ALA A 12 2.55 -9.82 4.07
N ALA A 13 1.52 -9.29 3.41
CA ALA A 13 1.10 -9.69 2.08
C ALA A 13 2.21 -9.48 1.03
N ALA A 14 2.94 -8.35 1.10
CA ALA A 14 4.08 -8.06 0.24
C ALA A 14 5.22 -9.09 0.44
N ALA A 15 5.55 -9.40 1.69
CA ALA A 15 6.58 -10.36 2.02
C ALA A 15 6.21 -11.77 1.55
N LEU A 16 4.95 -12.19 1.76
CA LEU A 16 4.47 -13.51 1.35
C LEU A 16 4.41 -13.64 -0.17
N SER A 17 3.83 -12.66 -0.88
CA SER A 17 3.77 -12.65 -2.34
C SER A 17 5.17 -12.75 -2.98
N ARG A 18 6.16 -12.02 -2.45
CA ARG A 18 7.55 -12.13 -2.92
C ARG A 18 8.18 -13.48 -2.61
N ARG A 19 7.98 -14.02 -1.40
CA ARG A 19 8.53 -15.32 -0.99
C ARG A 19 7.96 -16.48 -1.81
N LEU A 20 6.69 -16.39 -2.20
CA LEU A 20 6.01 -17.43 -2.98
C LEU A 20 6.20 -17.26 -4.50
N GLY A 21 6.92 -16.24 -4.96
CA GLY A 21 7.15 -16.01 -6.39
C GLY A 21 5.88 -15.72 -7.19
N MET A 22 4.79 -15.33 -6.53
CA MET A 22 3.45 -15.24 -7.15
C MET A 22 3.28 -14.03 -8.09
N GLY A 23 4.32 -13.22 -8.28
CA GLY A 23 4.16 -11.88 -8.84
C GLY A 23 3.25 -11.00 -7.95
N GLY A 24 3.07 -9.73 -8.31
CA GLY A 24 2.12 -8.85 -7.62
C GLY A 24 2.57 -8.30 -6.25
N GLY A 25 3.84 -8.45 -5.87
CA GLY A 25 4.43 -7.89 -4.64
C GLY A 25 4.41 -6.36 -4.54
N THR A 26 3.86 -5.69 -5.56
CA THR A 26 3.66 -4.24 -5.70
C THR A 26 2.17 -3.86 -5.59
N ALA A 27 1.27 -4.51 -6.33
CA ALA A 27 -0.16 -4.18 -6.33
C ALA A 27 -0.94 -4.82 -5.17
N LEU A 28 -0.67 -6.10 -4.87
CA LEU A 28 -1.41 -6.88 -3.87
C LEU A 28 -1.36 -6.25 -2.46
N PRO A 29 -0.21 -5.72 -1.97
CA PRO A 29 -0.15 -5.00 -0.70
C PRO A 29 -1.09 -3.79 -0.65
N GLY A 30 -1.17 -3.02 -1.74
CA GLY A 30 -2.03 -1.84 -1.84
C GLY A 30 -3.52 -2.19 -1.83
N LEU A 31 -3.90 -3.32 -2.44
CA LEU A 31 -5.26 -3.84 -2.40
C LEU A 31 -5.65 -4.31 -0.99
N VAL A 32 -4.76 -5.04 -0.30
CA VAL A 32 -4.97 -5.49 1.08
C VAL A 32 -5.12 -4.28 2.02
N ALA A 33 -4.26 -3.27 1.88
CA ALA A 33 -4.32 -2.05 2.68
C ALA A 33 -5.68 -1.34 2.54
N GLN A 34 -6.14 -1.12 1.31
CA GLN A 34 -7.41 -0.44 1.02
C GLN A 34 -8.63 -1.27 1.46
N ARG A 35 -8.55 -2.61 1.41
CA ARG A 35 -9.63 -3.48 1.89
C ARG A 35 -9.84 -3.35 3.40
N ILE A 36 -8.76 -3.21 4.16
CA ILE A 36 -8.80 -3.06 5.63
C ILE A 36 -9.12 -1.62 6.01
N ASP A 37 -8.51 -0.65 5.32
CA ASP A 37 -8.71 0.77 5.56
C ASP A 37 -8.98 1.52 4.24
N PRO A 38 -10.26 1.68 3.84
CA PRO A 38 -10.62 2.33 2.58
C PRO A 38 -10.16 3.79 2.47
N ALA A 39 -9.94 4.46 3.61
CA ALA A 39 -9.50 5.85 3.66
C ALA A 39 -7.96 5.99 3.71
N ILE A 40 -7.20 4.90 3.65
CA ILE A 40 -5.75 4.95 3.90
C ILE A 40 -5.00 5.85 2.92
N VAL A 41 -5.38 5.84 1.64
CA VAL A 41 -4.73 6.66 0.60
C VAL A 41 -4.98 8.15 0.83
N PRO A 42 -6.23 8.66 0.91
CA PRO A 42 -6.46 10.08 1.16
C PRO A 42 -5.88 10.54 2.50
N GLU A 43 -5.95 9.71 3.55
CA GLU A 43 -5.39 10.04 4.86
C GLU A 43 -3.84 10.06 4.93
N MET A 44 -3.18 9.35 4.01
CA MET A 44 -1.72 9.43 3.85
C MET A 44 -1.35 10.60 2.96
N ALA A 45 -2.10 10.83 1.87
CA ALA A 45 -1.90 11.94 0.96
C ALA A 45 -2.06 13.29 1.67
N SER A 46 -3.02 13.40 2.61
CA SER A 46 -3.24 14.63 3.39
C SER A 46 -2.06 15.01 4.31
N ARG A 47 -1.09 14.12 4.49
CA ARG A 47 0.12 14.35 5.30
C ARG A 47 1.34 14.75 4.46
N LEU A 48 1.19 14.84 3.14
CA LEU A 48 2.26 15.30 2.27
C LEU A 48 2.49 16.80 2.50
N GLY A 49 3.77 17.18 2.65
CA GLY A 49 4.16 18.58 2.79
C GLY A 49 4.07 19.34 1.47
N GLN A 50 4.13 20.66 1.53
CA GLN A 50 4.23 21.50 0.34
C GLN A 50 5.49 21.15 -0.47
N GLY A 51 5.37 21.16 -1.80
CA GLY A 51 6.46 20.79 -2.72
C GLY A 51 6.60 19.29 -2.99
N SER A 52 5.64 18.45 -2.56
CA SER A 52 5.65 17.01 -2.85
C SER A 52 5.17 16.72 -4.28
N VAL A 53 5.83 15.80 -4.98
CA VAL A 53 5.39 15.25 -6.27
C VAL A 53 5.12 13.75 -6.10
N ILE A 54 3.95 13.29 -6.52
CA ILE A 54 3.60 11.87 -6.54
C ILE A 54 3.75 11.37 -7.98
N VAL A 55 4.55 10.33 -8.17
CA VAL A 55 4.64 9.59 -9.43
C VAL A 55 4.05 8.21 -9.22
N THR A 56 3.18 7.79 -10.13
CA THR A 56 2.53 6.48 -10.13
C THR A 56 2.63 5.87 -11.52
N GLY A 57 2.57 4.55 -11.59
CA GLY A 57 2.70 3.77 -12.83
C GLY A 57 2.58 2.30 -12.50
N THR A 58 2.06 1.51 -13.44
CA THR A 58 1.98 0.04 -13.26
C THR A 58 3.22 -0.63 -13.84
N ASN A 59 3.69 -0.20 -15.01
CA ASN A 59 4.94 -0.63 -15.63
C ASN A 59 5.52 0.57 -16.38
N GLY A 60 6.51 1.25 -15.78
CA GLY A 60 7.27 2.33 -16.42
C GLY A 60 6.44 3.51 -16.89
#